data_AF-A0A0R2IZQ4-F1
#
_entry.id   AF-A0A0R2IZQ4-F1
#
_cell.length_a   1.000
_cell.length_b   1.000
_cell.length_c   1.000
_cell.angle_alpha   90.00
_cell.angle_beta   90.00
_cell.angle_gamma   90.00
#
_symmetry.space_group_name_H-M   'P 1'
#
loop_
_entity.id
_entity.type
_entity.pdbx_description
1 polymer ?
#
loop_
_entity_poly.entity_id
_entity_poly.type
_entity_poly.pdbx_seq_one_letter_code
_entity_poly.pdbx_strand_id
1 'polypeptide(L)' 'MKHNKPAPDIYLYALQQAQITPKQAVVFEDATTGLLAATGAGIDTVLVPDWVTPEPSMRQKATLVLSDLAKAIPLFQ' A
#
# COMPACT_ATOMS: atom_id res chain seq x y z
N MET A 1 10.75 14.98 -0.77
CA MET A 1 10.97 13.57 -1.18
C MET A 1 12.25 13.52 -2.00
N LYS A 2 13.13 12.56 -1.74
CA LYS A 2 14.42 12.44 -2.46
C LYS A 2 14.48 11.19 -3.33
N HIS A 3 13.72 10.15 -2.98
CA HIS A 3 13.72 8.88 -3.70
C HIS A 3 12.31 8.49 -4.14
N ASN A 4 12.20 7.84 -5.30
CA ASN A 4 10.96 7.28 -5.81
C ASN A 4 10.68 5.89 -5.19
N LYS A 5 9.45 5.40 -5.36
CA LYS A 5 9.08 4.00 -5.07
C LYS A 5 10.14 3.04 -5.66
N PRO A 6 10.69 2.07 -4.92
CA PRO A 6 10.16 1.48 -3.68
C PRO A 6 10.60 2.17 -2.37
N ALA A 7 11.28 3.31 -2.42
CA ALA A 7 11.55 4.07 -1.20
C ALA A 7 10.23 4.62 -0.58
N PRO A 8 10.13 4.69 0.75
CA PRO A 8 8.88 5.05 1.43
C PRO A 8 8.59 6.56 1.43
N ASP A 9 9.49 7.38 0.87
CA ASP A 9 9.46 8.85 0.91
C ASP A 9 8.08 9.46 0.63
N ILE A 10 7.37 8.98 -0.40
CA ILE A 10 6.05 9.50 -0.80
C ILE A 10 4.98 9.28 0.27
N TYR A 11 4.97 8.12 0.93
CA TYR A 11 3.98 7.80 1.95
C TYR A 11 4.34 8.41 3.30
N LEU A 12 5.63 8.46 3.66
CA LEU A 12 6.08 9.19 4.85
C LEU A 12 5.73 10.67 4.74
N TYR A 13 5.91 11.26 3.55
CA TYR A 13 5.46 12.62 3.28
C TYR A 13 3.94 12.76 3.42
N ALA A 14 3.15 11.85 2.85
CA ALA A 14 1.69 11.88 2.98
C ALA A 14 1.21 11.80 4.44
N LEU A 15 1.78 10.90 5.24
CA LEU A 15 1.50 10.79 6.68
C LEU A 15 1.84 12.09 7.42
N GLN A 16 2.98 12.71 7.10
CA GLN A 16 3.38 13.99 7.68
C GLN A 16 2.38 15.10 7.33
N GLN A 17 1.95 15.19 6.06
CA GLN A 17 0.99 16.21 5.63
C GLN A 17 -0.38 16.02 6.27
N ALA A 18 -0.82 14.77 6.43
CA ALA A 18 -2.08 14.43 7.08
C ALA A 18 -2.01 14.46 8.62
N GLN A 19 -0.82 14.62 9.21
CA GLN A 19 -0.57 14.61 10.65
C GLN A 19 -1.10 13.34 11.35
N ILE A 20 -0.98 12.19 10.70
CA ILE A 20 -1.40 10.88 11.22
C ILE A 20 -0.22 9.90 11.28
N THR A 21 -0.38 8.84 12.07
CA THR A 21 0.57 7.74 12.16
C THR A 21 0.29 6.65 11.11
N PRO A 22 1.26 5.79 10.78
CA PRO A 22 1.04 4.68 9.85
C PRO A 22 -0.13 3.76 10.23
N LYS A 23 -0.39 3.59 11.53
CA LYS A 23 -1.49 2.77 12.07
C LYS A 23 -2.89 3.37 11.86
N GLN A 24 -2.96 4.63 11.44
CA GLN A 24 -4.20 5.34 11.14
C GLN A 24 -4.45 5.46 9.63
N ALA A 25 -3.61 4.81 8.82
CA ALA A 25 -3.67 4.87 7.37
C ALA A 25 -3.74 3.46 6.77
N VAL A 26 -4.33 3.38 5.59
CA VAL A 26 -4.30 2.21 4.72
C VAL A 26 -3.93 2.68 3.32
N VAL A 27 -3.12 1.92 2.61
CA VAL A 27 -2.73 2.20 1.22
C VAL A 27 -3.29 1.11 0.32
N PHE A 28 -3.86 1.51 -0.82
CA PHE A 28 -4.24 0.60 -1.90
C PHE A 28 -3.24 0.77 -3.05
N GLU A 29 -2.60 -0.32 -3.47
CA GLU A 29 -1.64 -0.30 -4.58
C GLU A 29 -1.90 -1.43 -5.56
N ASP A 30 -1.51 -1.22 -6.81
CA ASP A 30 -1.62 -2.16 -7.92
C ASP A 30 -0.26 -2.72 -8.36
N ALA A 31 0.84 -2.11 -7.91
CA ALA A 31 2.20 -2.44 -8.31
C ALA A 31 3.15 -2.76 -7.13
N THR A 32 4.15 -3.59 -7.41
CA THR A 32 5.17 -4.02 -6.45
C THR A 32 5.93 -2.87 -5.81
N THR A 33 6.37 -1.89 -6.61
CA THR A 33 7.19 -0.78 -6.11
C THR A 33 6.39 0.06 -5.11
N GLY A 34 5.09 0.23 -5.35
CA GLY A 34 4.19 0.90 -4.45
C GLY A 34 3.91 0.12 -3.17
N LEU A 35 3.66 -1.19 -3.27
CA LEU A 35 3.53 -2.08 -2.12
C LEU A 35 4.76 -2.01 -1.21
N LEU A 36 5.97 -2.13 -1.78
CA LEU A 36 7.21 -2.08 -1.01
C LEU A 36 7.43 -0.72 -0.35
N ALA A 37 7.11 0.37 -1.05
CA ALA A 37 7.20 1.71 -0.47
C ALA A 37 6.20 1.92 0.67
N ALA A 38 4.96 1.42 0.55
CA ALA A 38 3.92 1.60 1.57
C ALA A 38 4.19 0.76 2.82
N THR A 39 4.53 -0.51 2.61
CA THR A 39 4.95 -1.43 3.69
C THR A 39 6.24 -0.94 4.36
N GLY A 40 7.19 -0.39 3.60
CA GLY A 40 8.40 0.25 4.13
C GLY A 40 8.14 1.53 4.94
N ALA A 41 7.01 2.20 4.72
CA ALA A 41 6.51 3.30 5.57
C ALA A 41 5.76 2.79 6.82
N GLY A 42 5.60 1.47 6.97
CA GLY A 42 4.90 0.84 8.09
C GLY A 42 3.37 0.95 8.00
N ILE A 43 2.82 1.22 6.81
CA ILE A 43 1.38 1.38 6.59
C ILE A 43 0.77 0.06 6.14
N ASP A 44 -0.41 -0.27 6.68
CA ASP A 44 -1.19 -1.41 6.18
C ASP A 44 -1.50 -1.21 4.70
N THR A 45 -1.15 -2.21 3.89
CA THR A 45 -1.20 -2.08 2.44
C THR A 45 -2.03 -3.19 1.82
N VAL A 46 -3.08 -2.80 1.12
CA VAL A 46 -3.95 -3.69 0.34
C VAL A 46 -3.46 -3.68 -1.11
N LEU A 47 -3.17 -4.87 -1.63
CA LEU A 47 -2.80 -5.03 -3.03
C LEU A 47 -4.06 -5.32 -3.86
N VAL A 48 -4.29 -4.51 -4.88
CA VAL A 48 -5.39 -4.63 -5.86
C VAL A 48 -4.76 -4.76 -7.24
N PRO A 49 -4.35 -5.96 -7.68
CA PRO A 49 -3.61 -6.13 -8.92
C PRO A 49 -4.46 -5.75 -10.12
N ASP A 50 -3.93 -4.91 -11.00
CA ASP A 50 -4.62 -4.53 -12.25
C ASP A 50 -4.32 -5.56 -13.35
N TRP A 51 -3.15 -5.47 -14.00
CA TRP A 51 -2.77 -6.34 -15.12
C TRP A 51 -1.74 -7.41 -14.76
N VAL A 52 -0.85 -7.10 -13.82
CA VAL A 52 0.28 -7.98 -13.47
C VAL A 52 -0.11 -8.82 -12.27
N THR A 53 -0.09 -10.15 -12.45
CA THR A 53 -0.30 -11.05 -11.31
C THR A 53 0.90 -10.92 -10.36
N PRO A 54 0.67 -10.60 -9.07
CA PRO A 54 1.77 -10.48 -8.14
C PRO A 54 2.39 -11.84 -7.85
N GLU A 55 3.71 -11.93 -8.00
CA GLU A 55 4.56 -13.01 -7.49
C GLU A 55 4.17 -13.42 -6.06
N PRO A 56 4.23 -14.72 -5.71
CA PRO A 56 3.84 -15.22 -4.39
C PRO A 56 4.52 -14.51 -3.22
N SER A 57 5.80 -14.14 -3.36
CA SER A 57 6.58 -13.42 -2.35
C SER A 57 6.06 -12.02 -2.07
N MET A 58 5.32 -11.42 -3.00
CA MET A 58 4.75 -10.09 -2.86
C MET A 58 3.42 -10.14 -2.11
N ARG A 59 2.61 -11.17 -2.37
CA ARG A 59 1.35 -11.40 -1.63
C ARG A 59 1.59 -11.53 -0.13
N GLN A 60 2.74 -12.08 0.27
CA GLN A 60 3.13 -12.21 1.68
C GLN A 60 3.44 -10.87 2.37
N LYS A 61 3.72 -9.80 1.62
CA LYS A 61 4.02 -8.47 2.16
C LYS A 61 2.78 -7.57 2.26
N ALA A 62 1.72 -7.89 1.54
CA ALA A 62 0.46 -7.16 1.61
C ALA A 62 -0.34 -7.59 2.85
N THR A 63 -1.02 -6.64 3.48
CA THR A 63 -1.99 -6.92 4.55
C THR A 63 -3.17 -7.73 4.01
N LEU A 64 -3.60 -7.42 2.78
CA LEU A 64 -4.66 -8.11 2.06
C LEU A 64 -4.43 -8.02 0.56
N VAL A 65 -4.90 -9.03 -0.19
CA VAL A 65 -4.96 -8.97 -1.66
C VAL A 65 -6.42 -9.07 -2.08
N LEU A 66 -6.89 -8.06 -2.81
CA LEU A 66 -8.23 -8.01 -3.39
C LEU A 66 -8.15 -8.13 -4.90
N SER A 67 -9.18 -8.72 -5.53
CA SER A 67 -9.25 -8.80 -6.99
C SER A 67 -9.64 -7.49 -7.67
N ASP A 68 -10.24 -6.57 -6.92
CA ASP A 68 -10.72 -5.28 -7.37
C ASP A 68 -10.93 -4.36 -6.16
N LEU A 69 -10.97 -3.05 -6.40
CA LEU A 69 -11.09 -2.06 -5.34
C LEU A 69 -12.47 -2.06 -4.66
N ALA A 70 -13.53 -2.46 -5.38
CA ALA A 70 -14.89 -2.44 -4.84
C ALA A 70 -15.05 -3.43 -3.67
N LYS A 71 -14.29 -4.53 -3.66
CA LYS A 71 -14.22 -5.47 -2.52
C LYS A 71 -13.65 -4.88 -1.23
N ALA A 72 -13.09 -3.67 -1.25
CA ALA A 72 -12.66 -2.97 -0.05
C ALA A 72 -13.83 -2.34 0.72
N ILE A 73 -14.96 -2.06 0.06
CA ILE A 73 -16.12 -1.36 0.67
C ILE A 73 -16.58 -2.03 1.98
N PRO A 74 -16.77 -3.36 2.05
CA PRO A 74 -17.24 -4.02 3.27
C PRO A 74 -16.25 -3.96 4.44
N LEU A 75 -14.99 -3.56 4.22
CA LEU A 75 -13.96 -3.47 5.26
C LEU A 75 -14.08 -2.20 6.12
N PHE A 76 -14.85 -1.21 5.66
CA PHE A 76 -15.00 0.11 6.30
C PHE A 76 -16.46 0.44 6.67
N GLN A 77 -17.32 -0.59 6.71
CA GLN A 77 -18.72 -0.48 7.14
C GLN A 77 -18.87 -0.81 8.63
#